data_AF-A0A1F3ZTP8-F1
#
_entry.id   AF-A0A1F3ZTP8-F1
#
_cell.length_a   1.000
_cell.length_b   1.000
_cell.length_c   1.000
_cell.angle_alpha   90.00
_cell.angle_beta   90.00
_cell.angle_gamma   90.00
#
_symmetry.space_group_name_H-M   'P 1'
#
loop_
_entity.id
_entity.type
_entity.pdbx_description
1 polymer ?
#
loop_
_entity_poly.entity_id
_entity_poly.type
_entity_poly.pdbx_seq_one_letter_code
_entity_poly.pdbx_strand_id
1 'polypeptide(L)'
;GENIAIARARRRESQRAWAERIGVSIPTLIRLEKGDPTVSMGAYAGALWLMSRIQGLADIAAPETDLGALEADVRRAVRRRSRRPSPSVEARRDQAPNSDK
;
A
#
# COMPACT_ATOMS: atom_id res chain seq x y z
N GLY A 1 -16.52 -0.32 5.13
CA GLY A 1 -17.82 -0.99 4.96
C GLY A 1 -18.73 -0.27 4.00
N GLU A 2 -18.95 1.04 4.20
CA GLU A 2 -19.99 1.81 3.50
C GLU A 2 -19.95 1.71 1.96
N ASN A 3 -18.76 1.80 1.35
CA ASN A 3 -18.60 1.63 -0.10
C ASN A 3 -19.09 0.27 -0.61
N ILE A 4 -18.98 -0.78 0.21
CA ILE A 4 -19.49 -2.12 -0.10
C ILE A 4 -21.02 -2.11 -0.08
N ALA A 5 -21.62 -1.46 0.93
CA ALA A 5 -23.08 -1.32 1.02
C ALA A 5 -23.65 -0.54 -0.17
N ILE A 6 -23.01 0.57 -0.54
CA ILE A 6 -23.36 1.38 -1.71
C ILE A 6 -23.26 0.53 -2.97
N ALA A 7 -22.17 -0.22 -3.13
CA ALA A 7 -21.93 -1.06 -4.29
C ALA A 7 -22.97 -2.19 -4.42
N ARG A 8 -23.40 -2.81 -3.32
CA ARG A 8 -24.51 -3.77 -3.32
C ARG A 8 -25.83 -3.11 -3.71
N ALA A 9 -26.16 -1.96 -3.09
CA ALA A 9 -27.40 -1.24 -3.35
C ALA A 9 -27.51 -0.80 -4.83
N ARG A 10 -26.41 -0.34 -5.44
CA ARG A 10 -26.35 0.02 -6.87
C ARG A 10 -26.61 -1.17 -7.80
N ARG A 11 -26.32 -2.39 -7.36
CA ARG A 11 -26.62 -3.64 -8.09
C ARG A 11 -28.04 -4.16 -7.84
N ARG A 12 -28.81 -3.52 -6.96
CA ARG A 12 -30.17 -3.95 -6.53
C ARG A 12 -30.17 -5.35 -5.91
N GLU A 13 -29.06 -5.76 -5.30
CA GLU A 13 -28.92 -7.07 -4.68
C GLU A 13 -29.24 -7.00 -3.17
N SER A 14 -29.90 -8.04 -2.66
CA SER A 14 -30.25 -8.12 -1.24
C SER A 14 -29.05 -8.52 -0.39
N GLN A 15 -29.06 -8.14 0.89
CA GLN A 15 -28.06 -8.62 1.85
C GLN A 15 -28.07 -10.15 1.96
N ARG A 16 -29.24 -10.79 1.86
CA ARG A 16 -29.36 -12.25 1.86
C ARG A 16 -28.58 -12.88 0.70
N ALA A 17 -28.78 -12.39 -0.52
CA ALA A 17 -28.10 -12.92 -1.71
C ALA A 17 -26.57 -12.77 -1.63
N TRP A 18 -26.09 -11.63 -1.12
CA TRP A 18 -24.66 -11.41 -0.92
C TRP A 18 -24.08 -12.28 0.19
N ALA A 19 -24.78 -12.39 1.32
CA ALA A 19 -24.35 -13.21 2.45
C ALA A 19 -24.18 -14.68 2.02
N GLU A 20 -25.14 -15.20 1.24
CA GLU A 20 -25.08 -16.54 0.66
C GLU A 20 -23.89 -16.72 -0.29
N ARG A 21 -23.67 -15.81 -1.23
CA ARG A 21 -22.55 -15.87 -2.20
C ARG A 21 -21.18 -15.75 -1.56
N ILE A 22 -21.06 -14.97 -0.48
CA ILE A 22 -19.81 -14.80 0.27
C ILE A 22 -19.60 -15.97 1.27
N GLY A 23 -20.66 -16.70 1.61
CA GLY A 23 -20.61 -17.79 2.59
C GLY A 23 -20.62 -17.31 4.04
N VAL A 24 -21.35 -16.23 4.35
CA VAL A 24 -21.47 -15.66 5.70
C VAL A 24 -22.92 -15.48 6.13
N SER A 25 -23.15 -15.25 7.41
CA SER A 25 -24.48 -14.89 7.92
C SER A 25 -24.90 -13.47 7.51
N ILE A 26 -26.20 -13.20 7.40
CA ILE A 26 -26.72 -11.84 7.14
C ILE A 26 -26.24 -10.83 8.19
N PRO A 27 -26.27 -11.13 9.52
CA PRO A 27 -25.69 -10.23 10.52
C PRO A 27 -24.20 -9.95 10.30
N THR A 28 -23.42 -10.92 9.84
CA THR A 28 -22.00 -10.72 9.49
C THR A 28 -21.87 -9.75 8.31
N LEU A 29 -22.68 -9.90 7.26
CA LEU A 29 -22.68 -8.96 6.14
C LEU A 29 -23.07 -7.54 6.58
N ILE A 30 -24.06 -7.39 7.46
CA ILE A 30 -24.45 -6.06 8.00
C ILE A 30 -23.28 -5.41 8.73
N ARG A 31 -22.53 -6.16 9.55
CA ARG A 31 -21.35 -5.65 10.26
C ARG A 31 -20.22 -5.28 9.28
N LEU A 32 -20.00 -6.10 8.25
CA LEU A 32 -19.07 -5.82 7.16
C LEU A 32 -19.40 -4.51 6.43
N GLU A 33 -20.68 -4.31 6.12
CA GLU A 33 -21.19 -3.08 5.49
C GLU A 33 -21.02 -1.85 6.39
N LYS A 34 -21.04 -2.03 7.72
CA LYS A 34 -20.70 -0.98 8.69
C LYS A 34 -19.19 -0.76 8.84
N GLY A 35 -18.35 -1.64 8.31
CA GLY A 35 -16.90 -1.55 8.43
C GLY A 35 -16.36 -2.09 9.76
N ASP A 36 -17.09 -2.98 10.41
CA ASP A 36 -16.65 -3.64 11.64
C ASP A 36 -15.31 -4.38 11.41
N PRO A 37 -14.23 -4.03 12.13
CA PRO A 37 -12.92 -4.64 11.96
C PRO A 37 -12.85 -6.07 12.51
N THR A 38 -13.83 -6.51 13.31
CA THR A 38 -13.88 -7.89 13.83
C THR A 38 -14.37 -8.91 12.79
N VAL A 39 -14.93 -8.45 11.67
CA VAL A 39 -15.31 -9.33 10.57
C VAL A 39 -14.07 -9.83 9.85
N SER A 40 -14.05 -11.12 9.51
CA SER A 40 -12.89 -11.75 8.87
C SER A 40 -12.49 -11.05 7.56
N MET A 41 -11.18 -10.95 7.32
CA MET A 41 -10.67 -10.36 6.09
C MET A 41 -11.12 -11.11 4.84
N GLY A 42 -11.33 -12.43 4.94
CA GLY A 42 -11.89 -13.26 3.87
C GLY A 42 -13.29 -12.82 3.45
N ALA A 43 -14.13 -12.37 4.38
CA ALA A 43 -15.46 -11.84 4.03
C ALA A 43 -15.37 -10.51 3.26
N TYR A 44 -14.46 -9.61 3.68
CA TYR A 44 -14.16 -8.38 2.94
C TYR A 44 -13.63 -8.67 1.52
N ALA A 45 -12.71 -9.62 1.40
CA ALA A 45 -12.19 -10.07 0.11
C ALA A 45 -13.28 -10.68 -0.78
N GLY A 46 -14.18 -11.49 -0.21
CA GLY A 46 -15.33 -12.05 -0.92
C GLY A 46 -16.27 -10.96 -1.45
N ALA A 47 -16.57 -9.94 -0.65
CA ALA A 47 -17.34 -8.79 -1.10
C ALA A 47 -16.63 -8.04 -2.25
N LEU A 48 -15.31 -7.80 -2.15
CA LEU A 48 -14.51 -7.18 -3.21
C LEU A 48 -14.49 -8.01 -4.49
N TRP A 49 -14.48 -9.34 -4.37
CA TRP A 49 -14.55 -10.27 -5.50
C TRP A 49 -15.88 -10.14 -6.25
N LEU A 50 -17.02 -10.11 -5.53
CA LEU A 50 -18.34 -9.88 -6.15
C LEU A 50 -18.43 -8.55 -6.91
N MET A 51 -17.58 -7.58 -6.56
CA MET A 51 -17.52 -6.28 -7.22
C MET A 51 -16.48 -6.20 -8.35
N SER A 52 -15.74 -7.28 -8.63
CA SER A 52 -14.57 -7.28 -9.54
C SER A 52 -13.51 -6.25 -9.13
N ARG A 53 -13.36 -5.99 -7.81
CA ARG A 53 -12.40 -5.04 -7.24
C ARG A 53 -11.30 -5.70 -6.42
N ILE A 54 -11.25 -7.04 -6.39
CA ILE A 54 -10.25 -7.78 -5.61
C ILE A 54 -8.80 -7.48 -6.01
N GLN A 55 -8.55 -7.10 -7.27
CA GLN A 55 -7.21 -6.75 -7.74
C GLN A 55 -6.61 -5.56 -6.99
N GLY A 56 -7.45 -4.61 -6.56
CA GLY A 56 -6.99 -3.47 -5.78
C GLY A 56 -6.41 -3.84 -4.41
N LEU A 57 -6.62 -5.07 -3.91
CA LEU A 57 -6.01 -5.54 -2.66
C LEU A 57 -4.51 -5.72 -2.80
N ALA A 58 -4.02 -6.14 -3.97
CA ALA A 58 -2.59 -6.26 -4.24
C ALA A 58 -1.89 -4.88 -4.18
N ASP A 59 -2.61 -3.83 -4.57
CA ASP A 59 -2.08 -2.47 -4.65
C ASP A 59 -1.97 -1.79 -3.26
N ILE A 60 -2.72 -2.25 -2.24
CA ILE A 60 -2.76 -1.59 -0.92
C ILE A 60 -1.40 -1.58 -0.22
N ALA A 61 -0.59 -2.61 -0.45
CA ALA A 61 0.75 -2.73 0.11
C ALA A 61 1.85 -2.59 -0.95
N ALA A 62 1.52 -2.02 -2.11
CA ALA A 62 2.47 -1.78 -3.18
C ALA A 62 3.55 -0.80 -2.69
N PRO A 63 4.86 -1.16 -2.77
CA PRO A 63 5.96 -0.30 -2.31
C PRO A 63 5.95 1.10 -2.93
N GLU A 64 5.45 1.21 -4.16
CA GLU A 64 5.33 2.46 -4.90
C GLU A 64 4.34 3.45 -4.26
N THR A 65 3.46 2.95 -3.39
CA THR A 65 2.48 3.75 -2.65
C THR A 65 2.83 3.89 -1.16
N ASP A 66 3.91 3.24 -0.70
CA ASP A 66 4.42 3.40 0.66
C ASP A 66 5.27 4.68 0.78
N LEU A 67 4.59 5.80 0.98
CA LEU A 67 5.22 7.11 1.13
C LEU A 67 6.30 7.13 2.22
N GLY A 68 6.07 6.43 3.34
CA GLY A 68 7.01 6.40 4.45
C GLY A 68 8.33 5.73 4.07
N ALA A 69 8.26 4.61 3.36
CA ALA A 69 9.43 3.94 2.80
C ALA A 69 10.14 4.80 1.75
N LEU A 70 9.38 5.39 0.82
CA LEU A 70 9.94 6.26 -0.24
C LEU A 70 10.69 7.46 0.35
N GLU A 71 10.13 8.13 1.36
CA GLU A 71 10.81 9.23 2.04
C GLU A 71 12.09 8.78 2.74
N ALA A 72 12.08 7.59 3.36
CA ALA A 72 13.26 7.03 4.01
C ALA A 72 14.40 6.77 3.01
N ASP A 73 14.06 6.29 1.82
CA ASP A 73 15.01 6.07 0.73
C ASP A 73 15.61 7.39 0.22
N VAL A 74 14.80 8.44 0.04
CA VAL A 74 15.30 9.77 -0.30
C VAL A 74 16.27 10.29 0.77
N ARG A 75 15.89 10.21 2.05
CA ARG A 75 16.77 10.63 3.16
C ARG A 75 18.09 9.86 3.15
N ARG A 76 18.06 8.55 2.90
CA ARG A 76 19.26 7.71 2.80
C ARG A 76 20.12 8.12 1.61
N ALA A 77 19.53 8.39 0.44
CA ALA A 77 20.25 8.82 -0.75
C ALA A 77 20.96 10.18 -0.54
N VAL A 78 20.28 11.15 0.09
CA VAL A 78 20.86 12.46 0.43
C VAL A 78 22.03 12.31 1.39
N ARG A 79 21.89 11.50 2.45
CA ARG A 79 22.99 11.23 3.40
C ARG A 79 24.18 10.54 2.76
N ARG A 80 23.96 9.62 1.81
CA ARG A 80 25.05 8.99 1.05
C ARG A 80 25.77 10.01 0.18
N ARG A 81 25.03 10.91 -0.47
CA ARG A 81 25.60 11.98 -1.28
C ARG A 81 26.45 12.95 -0.46
N SER A 82 25.97 13.36 0.72
CA SER A 82 26.71 14.30 1.58
C SER A 82 27.98 13.70 2.19
N ARG A 83 28.05 12.37 2.35
CA ARG A 83 29.23 11.66 2.84
C ARG A 83 30.26 11.35 1.74
N ARG A 84 29.91 11.52 0.47
CA ARG A 84 30.84 11.28 -0.64
C ARG A 84 31.74 12.51 -0.77
N PRO A 85 33.09 12.36 -0.70
CA PRO A 85 33.97 13.48 -0.96
C PRO A 85 33.64 14.07 -2.33
N SER A 86 33.68 15.40 -2.44
CA SER A 86 33.45 16.04 -3.74
C SER A 86 34.53 15.55 -4.71
N PRO A 87 34.18 15.20 -5.96
CA PRO A 87 35.16 14.76 -6.96
C PRO A 87 36.27 15.79 -7.17
N SER A 88 35.98 17.07 -6.92
CA SER A 88 36.92 18.18 -6.95
C SER A 88 37.92 18.22 -5.78
N VAL A 89 37.61 17.60 -4.65
CA VAL A 89 38.53 17.44 -3.51
C VAL A 89 39.43 16.21 -3.72
N GLU A 90 38.87 15.15 -4.30
CA GLU A 90 39.59 13.92 -4.64
C GLU A 90 40.61 14.16 -5.77
N ALA A 91 40.19 14.85 -6.85
CA ALA A 91 41.09 15.23 -7.95
C ALA A 91 42.23 16.18 -7.52
N ARG A 92 42.03 17.01 -6.50
CA ARG A 92 43.09 17.86 -5.93
C ARG A 92 44.06 17.09 -5.04
N ARG A 93 43.62 15.98 -4.44
CA ARG A 93 44.46 15.08 -3.63
C ARG A 93 45.42 14.27 -4.51
N ASP A 94 44.95 13.84 -5.68
CA ASP A 94 45.75 13.06 -6.62
C ASP A 94 46.72 13.92 -7.45
N GLN A 95 46.51 15.24 -7.50
CA GLN A 95 47.37 16.20 -8.21
C GLN A 95 48.46 16.85 -7.35
N ALA A 96 48.58 16.51 -6.06
CA ALA A 96 49.68 17.00 -5.24
C ALA A 96 51.00 16.38 -5.72
N PRO A 97 51.96 17.15 -6.27
CA PRO A 97 53.23 16.61 -6.70
C PRO A 97 54.06 16.24 -5.48
N ASN A 98 54.65 15.04 -5.50
CA ASN A 98 55.68 14.60 -4.57
C ASN A 98 56.90 15.51 -4.71
N SER A 99 56.94 16.61 -3.94
CA SER A 99 58.07 17.51 -3.87
C SER A 99 59.04 17.03 -2.78
N ASP A 100 59.73 15.93 -3.07
CA ASP A 100 60.96 15.54 -2.37
C ASP A 100 62.12 15.66 -3.37
N LYS A 101 62.86 16.77 -3.25
CA LYS A 101 64.30 16.90 -3.52
C LYS A 101 64.79 18.30 -3.16
#